data_AF-A0A9D4EBW5-F1
#
_entry.id   AF-A0A9D4EBW5-F1
#
_cell.length_a   1.000
_cell.length_b   1.000
_cell.length_c   1.000
_cell.angle_alpha   90.00
_cell.angle_beta   90.00
_cell.angle_gamma   90.00
#
_symmetry.space_group_name_H-M   'P 1'
#
loop_
_entity.id
_entity.type
_entity.pdbx_description
1 polymer ?
#
loop_
_entity_poly.entity_id
_entity_poly.type
_entity_poly.pdbx_seq_one_letter_code
_entity_poly.pdbx_strand_id
1 'polypeptide(L)'
;MASLEDVFLEQEMTNWLKAWLALNITKTGLHDFVDTEVQHLQSSILQSVTSTLGLSPNTTCTICCTANLLKCPTHKLCNKGKISRVCKFHDTAIKQPRQCPVHICDAVRDGIVNSHRYKGPSWNNTLAEQWASNHWEVGKCYMPPDGYISVRSFEQTDFNGVISIMLNCTLFDSKLSFSIAPQLSPPCPLTKAREVGKAVRHSSDCKVTSADLQEYVLTLVTLLGDSKVLIHDVRAHDAVRKLNQLQTNSLKLSVTEVSQLLKDAHQTLTQAKQVSEESKTKMEAYIDKLNVHVQNLLDKCTEDITEHTNTCTERSKRELDIHVQKVHSRKEELDYEKAIDVQDVEET
;
A
#
# COMPACT_ATOMS: atom_id res chain seq x y z
N MET A 1 2.54 -10.85 -46.82
CA MET A 1 2.79 -9.43 -46.48
C MET A 1 2.16 -9.24 -45.11
N ALA A 2 2.93 -8.83 -44.09
CA ALA A 2 2.37 -8.46 -42.80
C ALA A 2 1.44 -7.24 -42.99
N SER A 3 0.33 -7.16 -42.26
CA SER A 3 -0.55 -5.99 -42.34
C SER A 3 0.15 -4.77 -41.72
N LEU A 4 -0.23 -3.55 -42.12
CA LEU A 4 0.30 -2.31 -41.53
C LEU A 4 0.07 -2.25 -40.01
N GLU A 5 -1.04 -2.85 -39.54
CA GLU A 5 -1.34 -3.00 -38.12
C GLU A 5 -0.35 -3.93 -37.42
N ASP A 6 0.01 -5.08 -38.04
CA ASP A 6 1.00 -6.01 -37.48
C ASP A 6 2.39 -5.35 -37.34
N VAL A 7 2.81 -4.57 -38.35
CA VAL A 7 4.09 -3.85 -38.32
C VAL A 7 4.10 -2.76 -37.23
N PHE A 8 2.98 -2.07 -37.04
CA PHE A 8 2.85 -1.04 -36.00
C PHE A 8 2.88 -1.64 -34.60
N LEU A 9 2.14 -2.74 -34.37
CA LEU A 9 2.17 -3.49 -33.11
C LEU A 9 3.57 -4.04 -32.78
N GLU A 10 4.30 -4.54 -33.77
CA GLU A 10 5.67 -5.04 -33.58
C GLU A 10 6.64 -3.91 -33.17
N GLN A 11 6.46 -2.72 -33.74
CA GLN A 11 7.27 -1.54 -33.40
C GLN A 11 6.96 -1.00 -32.00
N GLU A 12 5.68 -0.91 -31.61
CA GLU A 12 5.28 -0.46 -30.27
C GLU A 12 5.79 -1.38 -29.17
N MET A 13 5.72 -2.71 -29.39
CA MET A 13 6.27 -3.70 -28.48
C MET A 13 7.79 -3.62 -28.38
N THR A 14 8.47 -3.40 -29.51
CA THR A 14 9.93 -3.19 -29.55
C THR A 14 10.32 -1.93 -28.77
N ASN A 15 9.54 -0.85 -28.90
CA ASN A 15 9.77 0.38 -28.15
C ASN A 15 9.54 0.19 -26.65
N TRP A 16 8.54 -0.59 -26.26
CA TRP A 16 8.31 -0.95 -24.86
C TRP A 16 9.50 -1.72 -24.26
N LEU A 17 10.05 -2.70 -24.98
CA LEU A 17 11.26 -3.42 -24.56
C LEU A 17 12.46 -2.47 -24.40
N LYS A 18 12.65 -1.51 -25.32
CA LYS A 18 13.69 -0.49 -25.21
C LYS A 18 13.49 0.43 -24.02
N ALA A 19 12.26 0.83 -23.73
CA ALA A 19 11.94 1.63 -22.55
C ALA A 19 12.21 0.86 -21.26
N TRP A 20 11.87 -0.43 -21.21
CA TRP A 20 12.17 -1.31 -20.08
C TRP A 20 13.67 -1.48 -19.87
N LEU A 21 14.43 -1.66 -20.95
CA LEU A 21 15.89 -1.66 -20.90
C LEU A 21 16.46 -0.32 -20.42
N ALA A 22 15.93 0.81 -20.90
CA ALA A 22 16.36 2.13 -20.47
C ALA A 22 16.20 2.31 -18.94
N LEU A 23 15.11 1.81 -18.36
CA LEU A 23 14.92 1.81 -16.90
C LEU A 23 16.00 0.99 -16.17
N ASN A 24 16.37 -0.18 -16.69
CA ASN A 24 17.41 -1.02 -16.06
C ASN A 24 18.82 -0.44 -16.21
N ILE A 25 19.13 0.14 -17.37
CA ILE A 25 20.38 0.89 -17.57
C ILE A 25 20.46 2.04 -16.57
N THR A 26 19.36 2.78 -16.41
CA THR A 26 19.31 3.91 -15.47
C THR A 26 19.44 3.45 -14.02
N LYS A 27 18.71 2.40 -13.62
CA LYS A 27 18.86 1.76 -12.29
C LYS A 27 20.33 1.40 -12.06
N THR A 28 20.97 0.72 -13.01
CA THR A 28 22.37 0.31 -12.89
C THR A 28 23.32 1.51 -12.75
N GLY A 29 23.05 2.59 -13.47
CA GLY A 29 23.80 3.84 -13.36
C GLY A 29 23.63 4.56 -12.01
N LEU A 30 22.54 4.31 -11.28
CA LEU A 30 22.29 4.86 -9.94
C LEU A 30 22.85 4.01 -8.80
N HIS A 31 23.39 2.82 -9.10
CA HIS A 31 23.75 1.81 -8.11
C HIS A 31 24.65 2.34 -6.99
N ASP A 32 25.88 2.72 -7.34
CA ASP A 32 26.91 3.06 -6.35
C ASP A 32 26.52 4.31 -5.57
N PHE A 33 25.93 5.30 -6.26
CA PHE A 33 25.43 6.51 -5.64
C PHE A 33 24.35 6.24 -4.60
N VAL A 34 23.27 5.53 -4.96
CA VAL A 34 22.15 5.32 -4.04
C VAL A 34 22.55 4.39 -2.89
N ASP A 35 23.29 3.32 -3.18
CA ASP A 35 23.73 2.37 -2.14
C ASP A 35 24.62 3.08 -1.10
N THR A 36 25.61 3.86 -1.57
CA THR A 36 26.50 4.64 -0.71
C THR A 36 25.74 5.66 0.13
N GLU A 37 24.82 6.42 -0.47
CA GLU A 37 24.07 7.45 0.26
C GLU A 37 23.07 6.85 1.27
N VAL A 38 22.49 5.69 0.99
CA VAL A 38 21.66 4.95 1.97
C VAL A 38 22.52 4.43 3.13
N GLN A 39 23.73 3.94 2.86
CA GLN A 39 24.69 3.54 3.88
C GLN A 39 25.13 4.74 4.75
N HIS A 40 25.41 5.89 4.14
CA HIS A 40 25.72 7.12 4.86
C HIS A 40 24.56 7.60 5.73
N LEU A 41 23.32 7.53 5.21
CA LEU A 41 22.12 7.85 5.98
C LEU A 41 22.02 6.98 7.24
N GLN A 42 22.13 5.67 7.09
CA GLN A 42 22.11 4.73 8.21
C GLN A 42 23.20 5.08 9.23
N SER A 43 24.44 5.26 8.76
CA SER A 43 25.59 5.58 9.61
C SER A 43 25.39 6.89 10.39
N SER A 44 24.88 7.93 9.72
CA SER A 44 24.58 9.23 10.32
C SER A 44 23.50 9.13 11.41
N ILE A 45 22.42 8.40 11.14
CA ILE A 45 21.37 8.16 12.13
C ILE A 45 21.94 7.43 13.35
N LEU A 46 22.69 6.34 13.15
CA LEU A 46 23.28 5.56 14.24
C LEU A 46 24.29 6.38 15.07
N GLN A 47 25.11 7.20 14.41
CA GLN A 47 26.07 8.08 15.08
C GLN A 47 25.36 9.15 15.90
N SER A 48 24.31 9.78 15.36
CA SER A 48 23.49 10.77 16.07
C SER A 48 22.85 10.17 17.32
N VAL A 49 22.30 8.96 17.21
CA VAL A 49 21.69 8.24 18.34
C VAL A 49 22.72 7.87 19.40
N THR A 50 23.88 7.33 18.99
CA THR A 50 24.97 6.98 19.90
C THR A 50 25.45 8.20 20.69
N SER A 51 25.62 9.32 20.01
CA SER A 51 26.07 10.58 20.61
C SER A 51 25.02 11.17 21.56
N THR A 52 23.76 11.20 21.14
CA THR A 52 22.65 11.78 21.92
C THR A 52 22.36 10.98 23.19
N LEU A 53 22.51 9.66 23.13
CA LEU A 53 22.23 8.75 24.24
C LEU A 53 23.47 8.35 25.05
N GLY A 54 24.66 8.86 24.71
CA GLY A 54 25.90 8.55 25.42
C GLY A 54 26.27 7.07 25.43
N LEU A 55 25.94 6.35 24.34
CA LEU A 55 26.12 4.90 24.27
C LEU A 55 27.56 4.53 23.92
N SER A 56 28.06 3.43 24.48
CA SER A 56 29.33 2.85 24.01
C SER A 56 29.13 2.19 22.64
N PRO A 57 30.17 2.19 21.77
CA PRO A 57 30.18 1.35 20.58
C PRO A 57 29.87 -0.09 20.99
N ASN A 58 28.89 -0.74 20.34
CA ASN A 58 28.41 -2.10 20.60
C ASN A 58 27.37 -2.29 21.73
N THR A 59 26.71 -1.23 22.20
CA THR A 59 25.54 -1.40 23.09
C THR A 59 24.40 -2.13 22.35
N THR A 60 23.94 -3.27 22.87
CA THR A 60 22.91 -4.08 22.21
C THR A 60 21.62 -4.15 23.04
N CYS A 61 20.47 -4.23 22.37
CA CYS A 61 19.20 -4.36 23.09
C CYS A 61 19.00 -5.84 23.47
N THR A 62 18.81 -6.09 24.77
CA THR A 62 18.74 -7.45 25.35
C THR A 62 17.49 -8.25 24.99
N ILE A 63 16.49 -7.65 24.33
CA ILE A 63 15.20 -8.30 24.04
C ILE A 63 15.15 -8.94 22.65
N CYS A 64 15.89 -8.37 21.71
CA CYS A 64 15.77 -8.66 20.29
C CYS A 64 17.07 -9.09 19.63
N CYS A 65 18.14 -9.14 20.43
CA CYS A 65 19.49 -9.50 20.01
C CYS A 65 20.06 -8.65 18.87
N THR A 66 19.42 -7.54 18.54
CA THR A 66 19.99 -6.64 17.56
C THR A 66 21.17 -5.94 18.19
N ALA A 67 22.34 -6.15 17.58
CA ALA A 67 23.47 -5.25 17.79
C ALA A 67 23.01 -3.88 17.27
N ASN A 68 22.63 -2.99 18.18
CA ASN A 68 21.77 -1.84 17.90
C ASN A 68 20.42 -2.20 17.21
N LEU A 69 19.38 -2.61 17.98
CA LEU A 69 17.90 -2.43 17.77
C LEU A 69 16.89 -3.48 17.19
N LEU A 70 16.11 -4.12 18.07
CA LEU A 70 14.71 -4.68 18.04
C LEU A 70 14.10 -5.63 16.99
N LYS A 71 13.25 -6.58 17.45
CA LYS A 71 11.94 -6.90 16.81
C LYS A 71 10.85 -7.35 17.80
N CYS A 72 9.54 -7.15 17.56
CA CYS A 72 8.75 -7.85 16.52
C CYS A 72 7.39 -7.14 16.21
N PRO A 73 6.63 -7.52 15.17
CA PRO A 73 6.48 -6.77 13.93
C PRO A 73 5.01 -6.43 13.63
N THR A 74 4.12 -6.48 14.62
CA THR A 74 2.72 -6.07 14.47
C THR A 74 2.16 -5.57 15.78
N HIS A 75 2.37 -4.29 16.08
CA HIS A 75 1.26 -3.44 16.51
C HIS A 75 1.46 -2.08 15.87
N LYS A 76 0.46 -1.65 15.10
CA LYS A 76 0.24 -0.23 14.83
C LYS A 76 0.45 0.54 16.12
N LEU A 77 1.33 1.54 16.04
CA LEU A 77 1.23 2.82 16.71
C LEU A 77 0.72 2.70 18.16
N CYS A 78 1.64 2.79 19.14
CA CYS A 78 1.28 3.15 20.52
C CYS A 78 0.69 4.57 20.51
N ASN A 79 -0.55 4.69 20.05
CA ASN A 79 -1.38 5.84 20.25
C ASN A 79 -2.41 5.46 21.32
N LYS A 80 -2.47 6.28 22.36
CA LYS A 80 -3.49 6.17 23.40
C LYS A 80 -4.85 6.35 22.73
N GLY A 81 -5.64 5.28 22.62
CA GLY A 81 -7.06 5.39 22.30
C GLY A 81 -7.57 4.35 21.32
N LYS A 82 -8.22 3.32 21.88
CA LYS A 82 -9.30 2.49 21.31
C LYS A 82 -9.15 2.07 19.83
N ILE A 83 -8.83 0.79 19.59
CA ILE A 83 -9.74 -0.21 18.97
C ILE A 83 -9.04 -1.59 18.91
N SER A 84 -9.87 -2.60 19.19
CA SER A 84 -9.66 -4.03 19.40
C SER A 84 -9.04 -4.83 18.24
N ARG A 85 -8.02 -5.68 18.53
CA ARG A 85 -8.04 -7.17 18.48
C ARG A 85 -6.61 -7.74 18.70
N VAL A 86 -6.53 -8.85 19.42
CA VAL A 86 -5.41 -9.33 20.25
C VAL A 86 -4.47 -10.32 19.52
N CYS A 87 -3.15 -10.23 19.78
CA CYS A 87 -2.12 -11.17 19.31
C CYS A 87 -2.01 -12.44 20.19
N LYS A 88 -1.85 -13.61 19.56
CA LYS A 88 -1.82 -14.97 20.18
C LYS A 88 -0.55 -15.33 20.98
N PHE A 89 0.39 -14.41 21.17
CA PHE A 89 1.57 -14.63 22.03
C PHE A 89 1.33 -14.25 23.51
N HIS A 90 0.09 -13.89 23.86
CA HIS A 90 -0.31 -13.47 25.21
C HIS A 90 -1.21 -14.47 25.93
N ASP A 91 -1.06 -15.77 25.67
CA ASP A 91 -1.55 -16.77 26.62
C ASP A 91 -0.38 -17.27 27.48
N THR A 92 0.07 -16.40 28.38
CA THR A 92 0.79 -16.70 29.64
C THR A 92 1.24 -15.40 30.31
N ALA A 93 0.35 -14.86 31.16
CA ALA A 93 0.66 -14.24 32.44
C ALA A 93 1.96 -13.42 32.65
N ILE A 94 2.25 -12.39 31.83
CA ILE A 94 3.23 -11.34 32.22
C ILE A 94 2.62 -9.94 32.03
N LYS A 95 2.46 -9.23 33.16
CA LYS A 95 1.66 -8.00 33.33
C LYS A 95 2.37 -6.67 33.03
N GLN A 96 3.55 -6.63 32.39
CA GLN A 96 4.20 -5.34 32.06
C GLN A 96 4.86 -5.32 30.67
N PRO A 97 4.57 -4.29 29.83
CA PRO A 97 5.26 -4.10 28.57
C PRO A 97 6.72 -3.72 28.85
N ARG A 98 7.66 -4.55 28.40
CA ARG A 98 9.09 -4.27 28.53
C ARG A 98 9.46 -3.13 27.57
N GLN A 99 9.44 -1.89 28.05
CA GLN A 99 9.97 -0.74 27.33
C GLN A 99 11.49 -0.88 27.17
N CYS A 100 12.04 -0.41 26.05
CA CYS A 100 13.48 -0.32 25.85
C CYS A 100 14.08 0.63 26.91
N PRO A 101 14.97 0.17 27.81
CA PRO A 101 15.41 0.98 28.94
C PRO A 101 16.21 2.24 28.56
N VAL A 102 16.64 2.38 27.28
CA VAL A 102 17.47 3.49 26.80
C VAL A 102 16.91 4.18 25.53
N HIS A 103 15.68 3.87 25.10
CA HIS A 103 14.97 4.54 23.97
C HIS A 103 15.71 4.58 22.61
N ILE A 104 16.70 3.72 22.39
CA ILE A 104 17.55 3.73 21.19
C ILE A 104 16.71 3.55 19.90
N CYS A 105 15.65 2.74 19.94
CA CYS A 105 14.80 2.47 18.77
C CYS A 105 13.91 3.64 18.41
N ASP A 106 13.43 4.37 19.41
CA ASP A 106 12.70 5.60 19.20
C ASP A 106 13.62 6.63 18.54
N ALA A 107 14.87 6.73 18.99
CA ALA A 107 15.83 7.67 18.45
C ALA A 107 16.21 7.36 16.98
N VAL A 108 16.39 6.07 16.60
CA VAL A 108 16.61 5.70 15.18
C VAL A 108 15.36 5.90 14.34
N ARG A 109 14.19 5.53 14.85
CA ARG A 109 12.90 5.81 14.19
C ARG A 109 12.76 7.31 13.92
N ASP A 110 13.05 8.14 14.93
CA ASP A 110 12.95 9.59 14.82
C ASP A 110 13.97 10.14 13.83
N GLY A 111 15.19 9.57 13.80
CA GLY A 111 16.16 9.84 12.74
C GLY A 111 15.60 9.60 11.33
N ILE A 112 15.00 8.42 11.11
CA ILE A 112 14.36 8.06 9.83
C ILE A 112 13.21 9.01 9.49
N VAL A 113 12.36 9.32 10.47
CA VAL A 113 11.23 10.26 10.29
C VAL A 113 11.73 11.66 9.94
N ASN A 114 12.78 12.13 10.61
CA ASN A 114 13.34 13.47 10.42
C ASN A 114 14.03 13.63 9.06
N SER A 115 14.57 12.55 8.49
CA SER A 115 15.11 12.55 7.13
C SER A 115 14.08 12.21 6.05
N HIS A 116 12.81 12.03 6.40
CA HIS A 116 11.74 11.78 5.44
C HIS A 116 11.11 13.08 4.92
N ARG A 117 10.93 13.16 3.60
CA ARG A 117 10.41 14.35 2.90
C ARG A 117 8.88 14.39 2.92
N TYR A 118 8.21 13.28 2.57
CA TYR A 118 6.74 13.24 2.42
C TYR A 118 6.15 11.90 2.85
N LYS A 119 5.00 11.90 3.54
CA LYS A 119 4.34 10.70 4.08
C LYS A 119 5.21 9.99 5.13
N GLY A 120 4.58 9.36 6.12
CA GLY A 120 5.33 8.64 7.15
C GLY A 120 6.14 7.48 6.54
N PRO A 121 7.25 7.07 7.16
CA PRO A 121 8.04 5.96 6.67
C PRO A 121 7.23 4.67 6.51
N SER A 122 7.58 3.86 5.51
CA SER A 122 6.92 2.59 5.20
C SER A 122 7.37 1.47 6.14
N TRP A 123 6.89 1.50 7.39
CA TRP A 123 7.30 0.57 8.45
C TRP A 123 7.05 -0.91 8.14
N ASN A 124 6.06 -1.23 7.28
CA ASN A 124 5.76 -2.61 6.89
C ASN A 124 6.83 -3.23 5.98
N ASN A 125 7.69 -2.42 5.35
CA ASN A 125 8.72 -2.93 4.45
C ASN A 125 10.00 -3.33 5.18
N THR A 126 10.17 -2.90 6.43
CA THR A 126 11.47 -2.94 7.10
C THR A 126 11.50 -3.87 8.31
N LEU A 127 12.67 -4.43 8.55
CA LEU A 127 12.99 -5.27 9.68
C LEU A 127 13.84 -4.46 10.66
N ALA A 128 13.22 -3.96 11.72
CA ALA A 128 13.90 -3.13 12.71
C ALA A 128 15.19 -3.78 13.24
N GLU A 129 15.22 -5.12 13.38
CA GLU A 129 16.33 -5.90 13.94
C GLU A 129 17.55 -5.94 13.06
N GLN A 130 17.48 -5.29 11.91
CA GLN A 130 18.54 -5.21 10.93
C GLN A 130 18.89 -3.75 10.61
N TRP A 131 18.24 -2.75 11.23
CA TRP A 131 18.55 -1.34 10.98
C TRP A 131 19.99 -0.94 11.25
N ALA A 132 20.69 -1.64 12.13
CA ALA A 132 22.10 -1.37 12.41
C ALA A 132 23.09 -2.15 11.55
N SER A 133 22.71 -3.34 11.08
CA SER A 133 23.61 -4.22 10.32
C SER A 133 23.34 -4.20 8.82
N ASN A 134 22.22 -3.64 8.38
CA ASN A 134 21.80 -3.61 6.99
C ASN A 134 21.18 -2.26 6.63
N HIS A 135 21.93 -1.43 5.89
CA HIS A 135 21.47 -0.11 5.46
C HIS A 135 20.23 -0.16 4.57
N TRP A 136 20.02 -1.27 3.84
CA TRP A 136 18.82 -1.43 3.01
C TRP A 136 17.54 -1.52 3.81
N GLU A 137 17.59 -2.00 5.05
CA GLU A 137 16.39 -2.00 5.90
C GLU A 137 15.99 -0.57 6.27
N VAL A 138 16.94 0.35 6.42
CA VAL A 138 16.66 1.79 6.53
C VAL A 138 16.18 2.36 5.18
N GLY A 139 16.80 1.98 4.06
CA GLY A 139 16.38 2.43 2.73
C GLY A 139 14.92 2.10 2.39
N LYS A 140 14.44 0.91 2.76
CA LYS A 140 13.05 0.48 2.55
C LYS A 140 12.00 1.35 3.21
N CYS A 141 12.36 2.05 4.28
CA CYS A 141 11.48 3.01 4.94
C CYS A 141 11.04 4.15 4.01
N TYR A 142 11.81 4.42 2.96
CA TYR A 142 11.56 5.47 1.96
C TYR A 142 10.91 4.94 0.67
N MET A 143 10.68 3.63 0.57
CA MET A 143 9.99 3.02 -0.57
C MET A 143 8.46 3.14 -0.43
N PRO A 144 7.69 2.94 -1.52
CA PRO A 144 6.23 2.89 -1.44
C PRO A 144 5.73 1.84 -0.43
N PRO A 145 4.55 2.04 0.18
CA PRO A 145 4.01 1.08 1.13
C PRO A 145 3.71 -0.25 0.44
N ASP A 146 4.04 -1.34 1.15
CA ASP A 146 3.83 -2.73 0.77
C ASP A 146 4.65 -3.19 -0.47
N GLY A 147 4.99 -4.49 -0.53
CA GLY A 147 5.70 -5.09 -1.67
C GLY A 147 7.23 -5.13 -1.58
N TYR A 148 7.86 -4.51 -0.58
CA TYR A 148 9.33 -4.47 -0.46
C TYR A 148 9.89 -5.22 0.75
N ILE A 149 9.03 -5.91 1.52
CA ILE A 149 9.45 -6.62 2.75
C ILE A 149 10.51 -7.70 2.50
N SER A 150 10.51 -8.33 1.31
CA SER A 150 11.42 -9.43 0.94
C SER A 150 12.73 -8.95 0.31
N VAL A 151 12.81 -7.69 -0.14
CA VAL A 151 14.00 -7.11 -0.77
C VAL A 151 15.14 -7.04 0.25
N ARG A 152 16.40 -7.24 -0.14
CA ARG A 152 17.55 -7.22 0.78
C ARG A 152 18.71 -6.37 0.29
N SER A 153 18.68 -5.91 -0.96
CA SER A 153 19.77 -5.17 -1.59
C SER A 153 19.29 -4.28 -2.72
N PHE A 154 20.20 -3.49 -3.29
CA PHE A 154 19.95 -2.67 -4.47
C PHE A 154 19.49 -3.51 -5.67
N GLU A 155 20.15 -4.65 -5.91
CA GLU A 155 19.89 -5.51 -7.06
C GLU A 155 18.44 -6.02 -7.06
N GLN A 156 17.92 -6.35 -5.88
CA GLN A 156 16.55 -6.81 -5.68
C GLN A 156 15.52 -5.67 -5.67
N THR A 157 15.97 -4.42 -5.53
CA THR A 157 15.09 -3.24 -5.55
C THR A 157 14.79 -2.85 -6.98
N ASP A 158 13.53 -2.62 -7.32
CA ASP A 158 13.19 -2.16 -8.65
C ASP A 158 13.52 -0.68 -8.89
N PHE A 159 13.44 -0.24 -10.16
CA PHE A 159 13.68 1.16 -10.51
C PHE A 159 12.81 2.14 -9.70
N ASN A 160 11.52 1.87 -9.58
CA ASN A 160 10.60 2.76 -8.83
C ASN A 160 10.90 2.81 -7.33
N GLY A 161 11.37 1.72 -6.73
CA GLY A 161 11.83 1.68 -5.35
C GLY A 161 13.07 2.54 -5.15
N VAL A 162 14.06 2.40 -6.05
CA VAL A 162 15.29 3.23 -6.05
C VAL A 162 14.95 4.72 -6.18
N ILE A 163 14.13 5.10 -7.16
CA ILE A 163 13.70 6.50 -7.34
C ILE A 163 12.89 7.01 -6.14
N SER A 164 12.09 6.15 -5.51
CA SER A 164 11.29 6.54 -4.34
C SER A 164 12.17 6.86 -3.13
N ILE A 165 13.27 6.13 -2.92
CA ILE A 165 14.25 6.47 -1.87
C ILE A 165 14.74 7.91 -2.06
N MET A 166 15.16 8.26 -3.28
CA MET A 166 15.67 9.59 -3.59
C MET A 166 14.60 10.69 -3.44
N LEU A 167 13.36 10.38 -3.83
CA LEU A 167 12.21 11.29 -3.71
C LEU A 167 11.70 11.49 -2.28
N ASN A 168 11.92 10.53 -1.40
CA ASN A 168 11.39 10.56 -0.05
C ASN A 168 12.46 10.87 1.01
N CYS A 169 13.74 10.80 0.68
CA CYS A 169 14.82 11.09 1.64
C CYS A 169 15.41 12.48 1.39
N THR A 170 15.43 13.33 2.44
CA THR A 170 15.93 14.70 2.38
C THR A 170 17.44 14.79 2.19
N LEU A 171 18.18 13.72 2.47
CA LEU A 171 19.63 13.61 2.22
C LEU A 171 20.00 14.00 0.76
N PHE A 172 19.14 13.62 -0.19
CA PHE A 172 19.37 13.85 -1.61
C PHE A 172 19.18 15.31 -2.05
N ASP A 173 18.56 16.17 -1.23
CA ASP A 173 18.33 17.60 -1.57
C ASP A 173 19.65 18.35 -1.83
N SER A 174 20.70 18.00 -1.06
CA SER A 174 22.02 18.63 -1.20
C SER A 174 22.89 18.01 -2.31
N LYS A 175 22.53 16.82 -2.77
CA LYS A 175 23.35 15.98 -3.67
C LYS A 175 22.98 16.16 -5.14
N LEU A 176 21.73 16.51 -5.42
CA LEU A 176 21.22 16.71 -6.77
C LEU A 176 21.30 18.19 -7.15
N SER A 177 21.36 18.47 -8.45
CA SER A 177 21.43 19.86 -8.96
C SER A 177 20.06 20.51 -9.08
N PHE A 178 18.99 19.74 -8.87
CA PHE A 178 17.60 20.17 -8.98
C PHE A 178 16.88 20.03 -7.64
N SER A 179 15.87 20.88 -7.44
CA SER A 179 15.01 20.83 -6.26
C SER A 179 13.98 19.71 -6.37
N ILE A 180 13.72 19.02 -5.25
CA ILE A 180 12.80 17.87 -5.16
C ILE A 180 11.49 18.28 -4.45
N ALA A 181 11.10 19.55 -4.57
CA ALA A 181 9.85 20.06 -3.99
C ALA A 181 8.62 19.53 -4.77
N PRO A 182 7.51 19.20 -4.08
CA PRO A 182 6.43 18.37 -4.61
C PRO A 182 5.43 19.16 -5.47
N GLN A 183 5.53 20.50 -5.45
CA GLN A 183 4.62 21.44 -6.11
C GLN A 183 5.32 22.21 -7.24
N LEU A 184 6.53 21.80 -7.64
CA LEU A 184 7.26 22.49 -8.70
C LEU A 184 6.56 22.27 -10.04
N SER A 185 6.29 23.38 -10.72
CA SER A 185 5.99 23.40 -12.15
C SER A 185 7.18 24.05 -12.86
N PRO A 186 7.95 23.31 -13.68
CA PRO A 186 7.76 21.89 -14.06
C PRO A 186 8.20 20.89 -12.97
N PRO A 187 7.68 19.64 -13.00
CA PRO A 187 8.07 18.60 -12.05
C PRO A 187 9.56 18.24 -12.18
N CYS A 188 10.19 17.93 -11.05
CA CYS A 188 11.61 17.60 -11.01
C CYS A 188 11.93 16.30 -11.79
N PRO A 189 13.18 16.13 -12.28
CA PRO A 189 13.58 14.95 -13.04
C PRO A 189 13.25 13.62 -12.38
N LEU A 190 13.41 13.49 -11.05
CA LEU A 190 13.04 12.27 -10.32
C LEU A 190 11.55 11.95 -10.39
N THR A 191 10.68 12.96 -10.29
CA THR A 191 9.23 12.77 -10.40
C THR A 191 8.88 12.25 -11.80
N LYS A 192 9.43 12.89 -12.85
CA LYS A 192 9.22 12.45 -14.24
C LYS A 192 9.72 11.02 -14.46
N ALA A 193 10.93 10.71 -14.01
CA ALA A 193 11.51 9.39 -14.13
C ALA A 193 10.65 8.30 -13.44
N ARG A 194 10.11 8.57 -12.26
CA ARG A 194 9.17 7.65 -11.59
C ARG A 194 7.91 7.41 -12.41
N GLU A 195 7.36 8.45 -13.04
CA GLU A 195 6.17 8.29 -13.89
C GLU A 195 6.49 7.48 -15.16
N VAL A 196 7.67 7.65 -15.77
CA VAL A 196 8.16 6.75 -16.84
C VAL A 196 8.21 5.30 -16.34
N GLY A 197 8.79 5.07 -15.16
CA GLY A 197 8.88 3.74 -14.56
C GLY A 197 7.52 3.08 -14.33
N LYS A 198 6.51 3.86 -13.92
CA LYS A 198 5.13 3.38 -13.79
C LYS A 198 4.48 3.12 -15.16
N ALA A 199 4.65 4.02 -16.12
CA ALA A 199 4.05 3.90 -17.45
C ALA A 199 4.52 2.63 -18.16
N VAL A 200 5.83 2.37 -18.14
CA VAL A 200 6.41 1.16 -18.76
C VAL A 200 5.97 -0.10 -18.03
N ARG A 201 5.99 -0.10 -16.69
CA ARG A 201 5.68 -1.31 -15.90
C ARG A 201 4.21 -1.69 -15.90
N HIS A 202 3.32 -0.71 -15.89
CA HIS A 202 1.87 -0.92 -15.82
C HIS A 202 1.18 -0.80 -17.18
N SER A 203 1.93 -0.68 -18.28
CA SER A 203 1.38 -0.83 -19.63
C SER A 203 0.89 -2.27 -19.80
N SER A 204 -0.43 -2.45 -19.73
CA SER A 204 -1.10 -3.76 -19.85
C SER A 204 -1.01 -4.34 -21.25
N ASP A 205 -0.80 -3.49 -22.26
CA ASP A 205 -0.69 -3.80 -23.67
C ASP A 205 0.77 -3.87 -24.16
N CYS A 206 1.74 -3.50 -23.32
CA CYS A 206 3.16 -3.40 -23.67
C CYS A 206 3.41 -2.52 -24.90
N LYS A 207 2.65 -1.42 -25.04
CA LYS A 207 2.74 -0.50 -26.19
C LYS A 207 3.36 0.82 -25.77
N VAL A 208 4.39 1.23 -26.51
CA VAL A 208 5.05 2.53 -26.34
C VAL A 208 5.27 3.14 -27.71
N THR A 209 4.79 4.36 -27.94
CA THR A 209 5.01 5.04 -29.22
C THR A 209 6.48 5.46 -29.35
N SER A 210 6.93 5.73 -30.58
CA SER A 210 8.30 6.21 -30.79
C SER A 210 8.54 7.59 -30.14
N ALA A 211 7.51 8.42 -30.04
CA ALA A 211 7.58 9.70 -29.35
C ALA A 211 7.75 9.51 -27.84
N ASP A 212 6.94 8.62 -27.24
CA ASP A 212 7.06 8.28 -25.82
C ASP A 212 8.45 7.72 -25.49
N LEU A 213 8.97 6.81 -26.32
CA LEU A 213 10.31 6.26 -26.12
C LEU A 213 11.38 7.36 -26.12
N GLN A 214 11.30 8.32 -27.04
CA GLN A 214 12.23 9.45 -27.08
C GLN A 214 12.14 10.30 -25.81
N GLU A 215 10.92 10.63 -25.36
CA GLU A 215 10.70 11.38 -24.13
C GLU A 215 11.20 10.63 -22.88
N TYR A 216 10.93 9.32 -22.81
CA TYR A 216 11.36 8.46 -21.72
C TYR A 216 12.88 8.41 -21.62
N VAL A 217 13.57 8.15 -22.74
CA VAL A 217 15.04 8.10 -22.75
C VAL A 217 15.64 9.46 -22.42
N LEU A 218 15.09 10.55 -22.97
CA LEU A 218 15.55 11.90 -22.65
C LEU A 218 15.42 12.20 -21.15
N THR A 219 14.27 11.87 -20.55
CA THR A 219 14.02 12.04 -19.12
C THR A 219 15.06 11.30 -18.27
N LEU A 220 15.41 10.07 -18.65
CA LEU A 220 16.38 9.25 -17.92
C LEU A 220 17.83 9.74 -18.11
N VAL A 221 18.18 10.23 -19.31
CA VAL A 221 19.47 10.87 -19.57
C VAL A 221 19.62 12.14 -18.73
N THR A 222 18.60 13.00 -18.71
CA THR A 222 18.58 14.22 -17.89
C THR A 222 18.75 13.90 -16.41
N LEU A 223 18.06 12.85 -15.90
CA LEU A 223 18.20 12.44 -14.50
C LEU A 223 19.66 12.11 -14.12
N LEU A 224 20.37 11.37 -14.96
CA LEU A 224 21.75 10.96 -14.71
C LEU A 224 22.76 12.09 -14.98
N GLY A 225 22.52 12.89 -16.02
CA GLY A 225 23.43 13.95 -16.47
C GLY A 225 23.40 15.21 -15.62
N ASP A 226 22.24 15.55 -15.03
CA ASP A 226 22.05 16.82 -14.32
C ASP A 226 22.32 16.70 -12.80
N SER A 227 23.13 15.74 -12.33
CA SER A 227 23.45 15.59 -10.91
C SER A 227 24.91 15.95 -10.61
N LYS A 228 25.11 16.80 -9.58
CA LYS A 228 26.43 17.24 -9.10
C LYS A 228 27.38 16.08 -8.78
N VAL A 229 26.82 14.96 -8.30
CA VAL A 229 27.60 13.79 -7.90
C VAL A 229 27.66 12.75 -9.02
N LEU A 230 26.55 12.52 -9.74
CA LEU A 230 26.52 11.48 -10.79
C LEU A 230 27.36 11.84 -12.01
N ILE A 231 27.61 13.13 -12.27
CA ILE A 231 28.53 13.59 -13.32
C ILE A 231 30.00 13.21 -13.06
N HIS A 232 30.32 12.55 -11.95
CA HIS A 232 31.63 11.97 -11.70
C HIS A 232 31.58 10.45 -11.53
N ASP A 233 30.39 9.85 -11.56
CA ASP A 233 30.19 8.42 -11.38
C ASP A 233 30.35 7.67 -12.72
N VAL A 234 31.28 6.71 -12.76
CA VAL A 234 31.60 5.97 -13.99
C VAL A 234 30.41 5.16 -14.51
N ARG A 235 29.58 4.59 -13.62
CA ARG A 235 28.39 3.83 -14.01
C ARG A 235 27.31 4.75 -14.55
N ALA A 236 27.11 5.92 -13.96
CA ALA A 236 26.17 6.90 -14.47
C ALA A 236 26.55 7.38 -15.87
N HIS A 237 27.83 7.64 -16.14
CA HIS A 237 28.30 7.99 -17.49
C HIS A 237 28.14 6.86 -18.50
N ASP A 238 28.47 5.62 -18.14
CA ASP A 238 28.24 4.45 -19.00
C ASP A 238 26.74 4.29 -19.31
N ALA A 239 25.89 4.48 -18.31
CA ALA A 239 24.44 4.45 -18.48
C ALA A 239 23.95 5.55 -19.44
N VAL A 240 24.40 6.80 -19.29
CA VAL A 240 24.07 7.89 -20.23
C VAL A 240 24.50 7.55 -21.66
N ARG A 241 25.72 7.02 -21.84
CA ARG A 241 26.20 6.58 -23.16
C ARG A 241 25.29 5.49 -23.76
N LYS A 242 24.94 4.47 -22.99
CA LYS A 242 24.04 3.38 -23.44
C LYS A 242 22.63 3.88 -23.75
N LEU A 243 22.10 4.80 -22.96
CA LEU A 243 20.80 5.45 -23.21
C LEU A 243 20.81 6.24 -24.53
N ASN A 244 21.86 7.01 -24.81
CA ASN A 244 22.00 7.72 -26.09
C ASN A 244 22.12 6.76 -27.29
N GLN A 245 22.73 5.59 -27.11
CA GLN A 245 22.79 4.55 -28.14
C GLN A 245 21.42 3.91 -28.42
N LEU A 246 20.52 3.85 -27.42
CA LEU A 246 19.13 3.41 -27.63
C LEU A 246 18.34 4.36 -28.54
N GLN A 247 18.59 5.67 -28.46
CA GLN A 247 17.91 6.65 -29.32
C GLN A 247 18.30 6.51 -30.79
N THR A 248 19.53 6.07 -31.07
CA THR A 248 20.09 5.98 -32.42
C THR A 248 20.00 4.57 -33.02
N ASN A 249 19.30 3.63 -32.36
CA ASN A 249 19.26 2.21 -32.71
C ASN A 249 20.67 1.57 -32.89
N SER A 250 21.70 2.17 -32.28
CA SER A 250 23.09 1.75 -32.45
C SER A 250 23.59 0.83 -31.33
N LEU A 251 22.79 0.67 -30.27
CA LEU A 251 23.10 -0.22 -29.16
C LEU A 251 23.07 -1.68 -29.63
N LYS A 252 24.25 -2.27 -29.82
CA LYS A 252 24.41 -3.71 -30.02
C LYS A 252 24.40 -4.39 -28.65
N LEU A 253 23.25 -4.93 -28.26
CA LEU A 253 23.16 -5.81 -27.10
C LEU A 253 23.68 -7.18 -27.47
N SER A 254 24.47 -7.80 -26.60
CA SER A 254 24.78 -9.22 -26.73
C SER A 254 23.51 -10.05 -26.55
N VAL A 255 23.47 -11.22 -27.20
CA VAL A 255 22.35 -12.19 -27.05
C VAL A 255 22.10 -12.53 -25.58
N THR A 256 23.16 -12.59 -24.78
CA THR A 256 23.10 -12.86 -23.34
C THR A 256 22.40 -11.72 -22.58
N GLU A 257 22.72 -10.47 -22.88
CA GLU A 257 22.05 -9.31 -22.26
C GLU A 257 20.57 -9.26 -22.63
N VAL A 258 20.22 -9.46 -23.90
CA VAL A 258 18.82 -9.54 -24.34
C VAL A 258 18.07 -10.67 -23.64
N SER A 259 18.70 -11.85 -23.52
CA SER A 259 18.10 -13.00 -22.86
C SER A 259 17.83 -12.76 -21.37
N GLN A 260 18.76 -12.09 -20.67
CA GLN A 260 18.56 -11.75 -19.26
C GLN A 260 17.45 -10.72 -19.07
N LEU A 261 17.42 -9.67 -19.90
CA LEU A 261 16.37 -8.65 -19.87
C LEU A 261 14.97 -9.26 -20.11
N LEU A 262 14.87 -10.20 -21.07
CA LEU A 262 13.62 -10.92 -21.34
C LEU A 262 13.19 -11.79 -20.15
N LYS A 263 14.13 -12.46 -19.47
CA LYS A 263 13.84 -13.26 -18.26
C LYS A 263 13.31 -12.38 -17.13
N ASP A 264 13.98 -11.26 -16.88
CA ASP A 264 13.60 -10.32 -15.82
C ASP A 264 12.24 -9.66 -16.10
N ALA A 265 11.98 -9.28 -17.36
CA ALA A 265 10.68 -8.78 -17.81
C ALA A 265 9.58 -9.85 -17.66
N HIS A 266 9.85 -11.09 -18.07
CA HIS A 266 8.92 -12.21 -17.93
C HIS A 266 8.61 -12.55 -16.46
N GLN A 267 9.61 -12.50 -15.59
CA GLN A 267 9.44 -12.70 -14.15
C GLN A 267 8.58 -11.60 -13.54
N THR A 268 8.81 -10.33 -13.93
CA THR A 268 8.00 -9.19 -13.49
C THR A 268 6.55 -9.31 -13.95
N LEU A 269 6.32 -9.69 -15.21
CA LEU A 269 4.97 -9.90 -15.76
C LEU A 269 4.26 -11.07 -15.07
N THR A 270 4.97 -12.17 -14.79
CA THR A 270 4.43 -13.33 -14.09
C THR A 270 4.04 -12.96 -12.65
N GLN A 271 4.89 -12.21 -11.94
CA GLN A 271 4.57 -11.72 -10.59
C GLN A 271 3.36 -10.77 -10.59
N ALA A 272 3.30 -9.84 -11.54
CA ALA A 272 2.16 -8.94 -11.68
C ALA A 272 0.85 -9.70 -11.95
N LYS A 273 0.89 -10.73 -12.80
CA LYS A 273 -0.25 -11.61 -13.07
C LYS A 273 -0.69 -12.40 -11.83
N GLN A 274 0.26 -12.92 -11.06
CA GLN A 274 -0.01 -13.66 -9.83
C GLN A 274 -0.64 -12.78 -8.74
N VAL A 275 -0.12 -11.56 -8.55
CA VAL A 275 -0.70 -10.58 -7.61
C VAL A 275 -2.10 -10.16 -8.04
N SER A 276 -2.34 -10.01 -9.34
CA SER A 276 -3.67 -9.74 -9.89
C SER A 276 -4.67 -10.87 -9.59
N GLU A 277 -4.28 -12.12 -9.83
CA GLU A 277 -5.14 -13.28 -9.55
C GLU A 277 -5.39 -13.46 -8.04
N GLU A 278 -4.37 -13.29 -7.20
CA GLU A 278 -4.53 -13.35 -5.74
C GLU A 278 -5.47 -12.24 -5.22
N SER A 279 -5.36 -11.04 -5.79
CA SER A 279 -6.25 -9.91 -5.47
C SER A 279 -7.69 -10.21 -5.88
N LYS A 280 -7.90 -10.82 -7.06
CA LYS A 280 -9.20 -11.26 -7.54
C LYS A 280 -9.80 -12.32 -6.61
N THR A 281 -9.04 -13.35 -6.22
CA THR A 281 -9.52 -14.38 -5.27
C THR A 281 -9.88 -13.79 -3.91
N LYS A 282 -9.10 -12.83 -3.40
CA LYS A 282 -9.43 -12.13 -2.14
C LYS A 282 -10.71 -11.31 -2.27
N MET A 283 -10.94 -10.69 -3.42
CA MET A 283 -12.14 -9.90 -3.71
C MET A 283 -13.37 -10.81 -3.81
N GLU A 284 -13.27 -11.95 -4.49
CA GLU A 284 -14.31 -12.98 -4.56
C GLU A 284 -14.67 -13.49 -3.15
N ALA A 285 -13.67 -13.83 -2.32
CA ALA A 285 -13.91 -14.24 -0.93
C ALA A 285 -14.55 -13.14 -0.06
N TYR A 286 -14.32 -11.86 -0.38
CA TYR A 286 -14.97 -10.75 0.30
C TYR A 286 -16.42 -10.57 -0.15
N ILE A 287 -16.69 -10.74 -1.44
CA ILE A 287 -18.05 -10.76 -2.01
C ILE A 287 -18.88 -11.88 -1.36
N ASP A 288 -18.33 -13.08 -1.21
CA ASP A 288 -19.03 -14.19 -0.55
C ASP A 288 -19.40 -13.87 0.91
N LYS A 289 -18.48 -13.26 1.66
CA LYS A 289 -18.75 -12.83 3.04
C LYS A 289 -19.83 -11.76 3.11
N LEU A 290 -19.82 -10.81 2.17
CA LEU A 290 -20.86 -9.79 2.07
C LEU A 290 -22.22 -10.41 1.76
N ASN A 291 -22.28 -11.37 0.83
CA ASN A 291 -23.51 -12.08 0.48
C ASN A 291 -24.10 -12.83 1.68
N VAL A 292 -23.27 -13.54 2.46
CA VAL A 292 -23.73 -14.20 3.70
C VAL A 292 -24.25 -13.17 4.71
N HIS A 293 -23.58 -12.03 4.86
CA HIS A 293 -24.03 -11.00 5.79
C HIS A 293 -25.37 -10.38 5.36
N VAL A 294 -25.54 -10.10 4.06
CA VAL A 294 -26.80 -9.59 3.50
C VAL A 294 -27.92 -10.60 3.69
N GLN A 295 -27.66 -11.89 3.46
CA GLN A 295 -28.67 -12.93 3.67
C GLN A 295 -29.10 -13.01 5.14
N ASN A 296 -28.16 -13.00 6.09
CA ASN A 296 -28.48 -13.00 7.52
C ASN A 296 -29.31 -11.78 7.93
N LEU A 297 -29.05 -10.61 7.34
CA LEU A 297 -29.86 -9.41 7.58
C LEU A 297 -31.26 -9.53 6.98
N LEU A 298 -31.40 -10.13 5.79
CA LEU A 298 -32.70 -10.39 5.17
C LEU A 298 -33.52 -11.37 6.01
N ASP A 299 -32.91 -12.45 6.48
CA ASP A 299 -33.56 -13.47 7.32
C ASP A 299 -34.05 -12.82 8.61
N LYS A 300 -33.19 -12.02 9.27
CA LYS A 300 -33.57 -11.29 10.49
C LYS A 300 -34.71 -10.28 10.25
N CYS A 301 -34.65 -9.49 9.18
CA CYS A 301 -35.73 -8.58 8.83
C CYS A 301 -37.05 -9.34 8.58
N THR A 302 -36.98 -10.53 7.99
CA THR A 302 -38.14 -11.37 7.73
C THR A 302 -38.75 -11.89 9.04
N GLU A 303 -37.90 -12.31 9.99
CA GLU A 303 -38.31 -12.69 11.35
C GLU A 303 -39.00 -11.52 12.07
N ASP A 304 -38.36 -10.35 12.09
CA ASP A 304 -38.89 -9.14 12.75
C ASP A 304 -40.25 -8.71 12.14
N ILE A 305 -40.39 -8.75 10.81
CA ILE A 305 -41.65 -8.46 10.11
C ILE A 305 -42.73 -9.48 10.50
N THR A 306 -42.37 -10.77 10.57
CA THR A 306 -43.32 -11.84 10.91
C THR A 306 -43.80 -11.69 12.36
N GLU A 307 -42.88 -11.44 13.29
CA GLU A 307 -43.21 -11.20 14.70
C GLU A 307 -44.11 -9.97 14.87
N HIS A 308 -43.78 -8.86 14.20
CA HIS A 308 -44.58 -7.65 14.24
C HIS A 308 -45.99 -7.87 13.67
N THR A 309 -46.08 -8.56 12.52
CA THR A 309 -47.35 -8.89 11.88
C THR A 309 -48.23 -9.72 12.81
N ASN A 310 -47.68 -10.79 13.39
CA ASN A 310 -48.41 -11.65 14.34
C ASN A 310 -48.89 -10.86 15.57
N THR A 311 -48.03 -10.01 16.13
CA THR A 311 -48.37 -9.17 17.29
C THR A 311 -49.50 -8.19 16.97
N CYS A 312 -49.45 -7.57 15.78
CA CYS A 312 -50.47 -6.64 15.33
C CYS A 312 -51.81 -7.35 15.08
N THR A 313 -51.80 -8.51 14.43
CA THR A 313 -52.98 -9.35 14.22
C THR A 313 -53.63 -9.78 15.54
N GLU A 314 -52.84 -10.26 16.50
CA GLU A 314 -53.35 -10.64 17.83
C GLU A 314 -53.93 -9.45 18.59
N ARG A 315 -53.33 -8.27 18.47
CA ARG A 315 -53.87 -7.03 19.04
C ARG A 315 -55.22 -6.66 18.41
N SER A 316 -55.32 -6.64 17.08
CA SER A 316 -56.58 -6.35 16.39
C SER A 316 -57.68 -7.36 16.73
N LYS A 317 -57.33 -8.63 16.89
CA LYS A 317 -58.27 -9.68 17.32
C LYS A 317 -58.84 -9.41 18.72
N ARG A 318 -57.98 -9.06 19.69
CA ARG A 318 -58.43 -8.68 21.05
C ARG A 318 -59.32 -7.44 21.06
N GLU A 319 -58.97 -6.43 20.26
CA GLU A 319 -59.77 -5.20 20.14
C GLU A 319 -61.16 -5.50 19.55
N LEU A 320 -61.23 -6.40 18.56
CA LEU A 320 -62.49 -6.88 17.99
C LEU A 320 -63.32 -7.67 19.01
N ASP A 321 -62.71 -8.60 19.76
CA ASP A 321 -63.40 -9.37 20.80
C ASP A 321 -64.01 -8.44 21.87
N ILE A 322 -63.29 -7.40 22.28
CA ILE A 322 -63.80 -6.37 23.21
C ILE A 322 -65.00 -5.63 22.61
N HIS A 323 -64.94 -5.27 21.33
CA HIS A 323 -66.07 -4.61 20.65
C HIS A 323 -67.29 -5.52 20.55
N VAL A 324 -67.10 -6.79 20.19
CA VAL A 324 -68.17 -7.79 20.12
C VAL A 324 -68.84 -7.96 21.48
N GLN A 325 -68.07 -8.05 22.57
CA GLN A 325 -68.60 -8.12 23.93
C GLN A 325 -69.44 -6.88 24.28
N LYS A 326 -68.95 -5.67 23.99
CA LYS A 326 -69.70 -4.42 24.24
C LYS A 326 -71.02 -4.36 23.47
N VAL A 327 -71.02 -4.77 22.21
CA VAL A 327 -72.24 -4.83 21.38
C VAL A 327 -73.22 -5.85 21.96
N HIS A 328 -72.74 -7.00 22.43
CA HIS A 328 -73.59 -8.01 23.05
C HIS A 328 -74.26 -7.48 24.33
N SER A 329 -73.49 -6.90 25.26
CA SER A 329 -74.05 -6.31 26.48
C SER A 329 -75.05 -5.19 26.18
N ARG A 330 -74.78 -4.31 25.20
CA ARG A 330 -75.73 -3.26 24.82
C ARG A 330 -77.01 -3.83 24.21
N LYS A 331 -76.92 -4.93 23.47
CA LYS A 331 -78.10 -5.62 22.96
C LYS A 331 -78.94 -6.19 24.10
N GLU A 332 -78.31 -6.85 25.07
CA GLU A 332 -79.00 -7.37 26.27
C GLU A 332 -79.70 -6.26 27.05
N GLU A 333 -79.04 -5.10 27.24
CA GLU A 333 -79.65 -3.92 27.86
C GLU A 333 -80.88 -3.43 27.09
N LEU A 334 -80.78 -3.30 25.76
CA LEU A 334 -81.90 -2.86 24.91
C LEU A 334 -83.06 -3.86 24.90
N ASP A 335 -82.77 -5.16 24.91
CA ASP A 335 -83.78 -6.21 24.99
C ASP A 335 -84.48 -6.18 26.36
N TYR A 336 -83.77 -5.86 27.43
CA TYR A 336 -84.33 -5.63 28.76
C TYR A 336 -85.18 -4.34 28.84
N GLU A 337 -84.69 -3.22 28.31
CA GLU A 337 -85.42 -1.94 28.21
C GLU A 337 -86.77 -2.13 27.48
N LYS A 338 -86.76 -2.84 26.34
CA LYS A 338 -87.99 -3.17 25.59
C LYS A 338 -88.97 -4.04 26.37
N ALA A 339 -88.49 -4.96 27.20
CA ALA A 339 -89.35 -5.82 28.00
C ALA A 339 -90.10 -5.04 29.09
N ILE A 340 -89.49 -3.98 29.62
CA ILE A 340 -90.12 -3.05 30.57
C ILE A 340 -91.20 -2.22 29.88
N ASP A 341 -90.90 -1.63 28.72
CA ASP A 341 -91.88 -0.81 27.97
C ASP A 341 -93.14 -1.59 27.55
N VAL A 342 -93.04 -2.92 27.35
CA VAL A 342 -94.21 -3.77 27.04
C VAL A 342 -95.09 -4.00 28.28
N GLN A 343 -94.52 -4.02 29.50
CA GLN A 343 -95.29 -4.17 30.74
C GLN A 343 -96.08 -2.90 31.09
N ASP A 344 -95.53 -1.71 30.81
CA ASP A 344 -96.21 -0.43 31.07
C ASP A 344 -97.40 -0.17 30.09
N VAL A 345 -97.45 -0.84 28.93
CA VAL A 345 -98.55 -0.74 27.96
C VAL A 345 -99.71 -1.70 28.28
N GLU A 346 -99.47 -2.76 29.06
CA GLU A 346 -100.53 -3.71 29.48
C GLU A 346 -101.29 -3.27 30.76
N GLU A 347 -100.84 -2.21 31.45
CA GLU A 347 -101.50 -1.64 32.66
C GLU A 347 -102.36 -0.38 32.40
N THR A 348 -102.57 0.00 31.14
CA THR A 348 -103.58 1.02 30.71
C THR A 348 -104.61 0.41 29.79
#